data_AF-A0AAJ2K331-F1
#
_entry.id   AF-A0AAJ2K331-F1
#
_cell.length_a   1.000
_cell.length_b   1.000
_cell.length_c   1.000
_cell.angle_alpha   90.00
_cell.angle_beta   90.00
_cell.angle_gamma   90.00
#
_symmetry.space_group_name_H-M   'P 1'
#
loop_
_entity.id
_entity.type
_entity.pdbx_description
1 polymer ?
#
loop_
_entity_poly.entity_id
_entity_poly.type
_entity_poly.pdbx_seq_one_letter_code
_entity_poly.pdbx_strand_id
1 'polypeptide(L)' 'MVTDIEDKLLHLEVEKSQLQKKMEESYSASKLFSIKEQFKKAVAFDTLTTETLLRFVEKIEVKEDKSIKIYYKFAMVEGL' A
#
# COMPACT_ATOMS: atom_id res chain seq x y z
N MET A 1 -14.02 -19.70 49.46
CA MET A 1 -12.85 -20.46 48.94
C MET A 1 -13.14 -21.12 47.61
N VAL A 2 -14.12 -22.02 47.47
CA VAL A 2 -14.47 -22.62 46.15
C VAL A 2 -15.08 -21.58 45.20
N THR A 3 -16.00 -20.75 45.70
CA THR A 3 -16.61 -19.64 44.96
C THR A 3 -15.60 -18.59 44.47
N ASP A 4 -14.60 -18.25 45.29
CA ASP A 4 -13.55 -17.29 44.90
C ASP A 4 -12.64 -17.82 43.79
N ILE A 5 -12.53 -19.15 43.67
CA ILE A 5 -11.77 -19.81 42.60
C ILE A 5 -12.60 -19.82 41.31
N GLU A 6 -13.90 -20.10 41.41
CA GLU A 6 -14.84 -20.07 40.27
C GLU A 6 -14.95 -18.67 39.66
N ASP A 7 -15.05 -17.63 40.50
CA ASP A 7 -15.11 -16.23 40.04
C ASP A 7 -13.81 -15.81 39.33
N LYS A 8 -12.66 -16.24 39.83
CA LYS A 8 -11.36 -15.99 39.18
C LYS A 8 -11.24 -16.74 37.86
N LEU A 9 -11.76 -17.96 37.78
CA LEU A 9 -11.75 -18.75 36.56
C LEU A 9 -12.58 -18.06 35.47
N LEU A 10 -13.79 -17.61 35.82
CA LEU A 10 -14.68 -16.89 34.93
C LEU A 10 -14.04 -15.57 34.43
N HIS A 11 -13.37 -14.84 35.34
CA HIS A 11 -12.67 -13.62 34.98
C HIS A 11 -11.55 -13.87 33.96
N LEU A 12 -10.74 -14.91 34.17
CA LEU A 12 -9.67 -15.30 33.27
C LEU A 12 -10.19 -15.76 31.89
N GLU A 13 -11.34 -16.43 31.84
CA GLU A 13 -11.99 -16.81 30.57
C GLU A 13 -12.45 -15.59 29.78
N VAL A 14 -13.01 -14.59 30.47
CA VAL A 14 -13.42 -13.32 29.86
C VAL A 14 -12.20 -12.55 29.34
N GLU A 15 -11.13 -12.44 30.13
CA GLU A 15 -9.90 -11.77 29.69
C GLU A 15 -9.28 -12.48 28.48
N LYS A 16 -9.22 -13.82 28.48
CA LYS A 16 -8.73 -14.61 27.36
C LYS A 16 -9.52 -14.34 26.09
N SER A 17 -10.85 -14.34 26.17
CA SER A 17 -11.74 -14.07 25.04
C SER A 17 -11.53 -12.65 24.48
N GLN A 18 -11.40 -11.66 25.37
CA GLN A 18 -11.12 -10.27 24.96
C GLN A 18 -9.74 -10.11 24.31
N LEU A 19 -8.72 -10.81 24.81
CA LEU A 19 -7.38 -10.80 24.22
C LEU A 19 -7.36 -11.48 22.84
N GLN A 20 -8.07 -12.59 22.68
CA GLN A 20 -8.23 -13.26 21.38
C GLN A 20 -8.91 -12.35 20.36
N LYS A 21 -10.00 -11.68 20.75
CA LYS A 21 -10.69 -10.71 19.90
C LYS A 21 -9.78 -9.53 19.51
N LYS A 22 -9.03 -8.97 20.46
CA LYS A 22 -8.05 -7.91 20.17
C LYS A 22 -6.92 -8.38 19.26
N MET A 23 -6.47 -9.63 19.39
CA MET A 23 -5.47 -10.22 18.49
C MET A 23 -6.02 -10.34 17.06
N GLU A 24 -7.24 -10.83 16.90
CA GLU A 24 -7.95 -10.91 15.60
C GLU A 24 -8.23 -9.53 14.99
N GLU A 25 -8.51 -8.51 15.81
CA GLU A 25 -8.65 -7.11 15.34
C GLU A 25 -7.29 -6.49 15.00
N SER A 26 -6.22 -6.89 15.72
CA SER A 26 -4.83 -6.47 15.45
C SER A 26 -4.18 -7.21 14.28
N TYR A 27 -4.94 -8.06 13.56
CA TYR A 27 -4.55 -8.76 12.33
C TYR A 27 -4.34 -7.74 11.19
N SER A 28 -3.29 -6.98 11.41
CA SER A 28 -2.50 -6.08 10.57
C SER A 28 -2.10 -6.75 9.26
N ALA A 29 -2.24 -8.06 9.13
CA ALA A 29 -2.15 -8.78 7.87
C ALA A 29 -3.17 -8.28 6.83
N SER A 30 -4.38 -7.88 7.23
CA SER A 30 -5.38 -7.33 6.30
C SER A 30 -4.97 -5.95 5.75
N LYS A 31 -4.41 -5.10 6.61
CA LYS A 31 -3.88 -3.78 6.23
C LYS A 31 -2.60 -3.90 5.40
N LEU A 32 -1.68 -4.78 5.80
CA LEU A 32 -0.46 -5.07 5.05
C LEU A 32 -0.76 -5.68 3.67
N PHE A 33 -1.77 -6.54 3.58
CA PHE A 33 -2.23 -7.09 2.31
C PHE A 33 -2.79 -5.99 1.40
N SER A 34 -3.63 -5.11 1.94
CA SER A 34 -4.19 -3.97 1.20
C SER A 34 -3.10 -3.01 0.69
N ILE A 35 -2.11 -2.72 1.54
CA ILE A 35 -0.94 -1.90 1.18
C ILE A 35 -0.14 -2.59 0.06
N LYS A 36 0.13 -3.89 0.18
CA LYS A 36 0.86 -4.67 -0.82
C LYS A 36 0.14 -4.67 -2.18
N GLU A 37 -1.18 -4.79 -2.20
CA GLU A 37 -1.96 -4.73 -3.44
C GLU A 37 -1.98 -3.33 -4.07
N GLN A 38 -2.02 -2.27 -3.25
CA GLN A 38 -1.87 -0.89 -3.75
C GLN A 38 -0.49 -0.65 -4.36
N PHE A 39 0.58 -1.15 -3.72
CA PHE A 39 1.94 -1.07 -4.27
C PHE A 39 2.08 -1.84 -5.58
N LYS A 40 1.52 -3.06 -5.69
CA LYS A 40 1.54 -3.80 -6.96
C LYS A 40 0.89 -3.01 -8.10
N LYS A 41 -0.27 -2.39 -7.86
CA LYS A 41 -0.97 -1.58 -8.87
C LYS A 41 -0.16 -0.33 -9.25
N ALA A 42 0.49 0.32 -8.27
CA ALA A 42 1.32 1.49 -8.53
C ALA A 42 2.60 1.14 -9.32
N VAL A 43 3.18 -0.04 -9.09
CA VAL A 43 4.43 -0.49 -9.72
C VAL A 43 4.21 -1.21 -11.05
N ALA A 44 2.99 -1.70 -11.32
CA ALA A 44 2.68 -2.34 -12.60
C ALA A 44 2.82 -1.38 -13.79
N PHE A 45 2.71 -0.06 -13.57
CA PHE A 45 2.76 0.97 -14.62
C PHE A 45 1.78 0.72 -15.80
N ASP A 46 0.78 -0.15 -15.62
CA ASP A 46 -0.22 -0.51 -16.64
C ASP A 46 -0.98 0.72 -17.16
N THR A 47 -1.06 1.77 -16.33
CA THR A 47 -1.67 3.05 -16.68
C THR A 47 -0.62 4.15 -16.64
N LEU A 48 -0.36 4.75 -17.80
CA LEU A 48 0.54 5.90 -17.92
C LEU A 48 -0.12 7.16 -17.34
N THR A 49 0.14 7.44 -16.07
CA THR A 49 -0.36 8.66 -15.43
C THR A 49 0.46 9.89 -15.84
N THR A 50 -0.11 11.09 -15.74
CA THR A 50 0.61 12.35 -15.98
C THR A 50 1.86 12.48 -15.11
N GLU A 51 1.76 12.11 -13.82
CA GLU A 51 2.91 12.15 -12.90
C GLU A 51 4.01 11.18 -13.35
N THR A 52 3.63 9.97 -13.77
CA THR A 52 4.56 8.98 -14.32
C THR A 52 5.24 9.51 -15.58
N LEU A 53 4.50 10.09 -16.52
CA LEU A 53 5.04 10.72 -17.74
C LEU A 53 6.05 11.82 -17.43
N LEU A 54 5.77 12.66 -16.44
CA LEU A 54 6.65 13.76 -16.04
C LEU A 54 8.01 13.25 -15.55
N ARG A 55 8.07 12.07 -14.91
CA ARG A 55 9.33 11.45 -14.48
C ARG A 55 10.22 10.99 -15.65
N PHE A 56 9.65 10.82 -16.84
CA PHE A 56 10.40 10.43 -18.05
C PHE A 56 10.84 11.63 -18.89
N VAL A 57 10.48 12.86 -18.52
CA VAL A 57 10.90 14.06 -19.26
C VAL A 57 12.41 14.26 -19.12
N GLU A 58 13.11 14.22 -20.26
CA GLU A 58 14.55 14.45 -20.35
C GLU A 58 14.86 15.94 -20.55
N LYS A 59 14.10 16.60 -21.43
CA LYS A 59 14.31 18.00 -21.80
C LYS A 59 13.00 18.65 -22.19
N ILE A 60 12.82 19.92 -21.82
CA ILE A 60 11.77 20.79 -22.36
C ILE A 60 12.44 21.89 -23.16
N GLU A 61 12.00 22.10 -24.39
CA GLU A 61 12.49 23.13 -25.29
C GLU A 61 11.36 24.11 -25.60
N VAL A 62 11.60 25.38 -25.30
CA VAL A 62 10.70 26.49 -25.61
C VAL A 62 11.35 27.30 -26.72
N LYS A 63 10.67 27.40 -27.86
CA LYS A 63 11.17 28.13 -29.03
C LYS A 63 10.77 29.61 -28.96
N GLU A 64 11.40 30.43 -29.81
CA GLU A 64 11.12 31.87 -29.91
C GLU A 64 9.66 32.18 -30.30
N ASP A 65 9.04 31.30 -31.10
CA ASP A 65 7.61 31.36 -31.46
C ASP A 65 6.67 30.93 -30.32
N LYS A 66 7.21 30.68 -29.12
CA LYS A 66 6.53 30.17 -27.92
C LYS A 66 5.99 28.75 -28.04
N SER A 67 6.35 28.00 -29.09
CA SER A 67 6.02 26.58 -29.16
C SER A 67 6.87 25.78 -28.16
N ILE A 68 6.28 24.69 -27.63
CA ILE A 68 6.90 23.83 -26.61
C ILE A 68 7.10 22.43 -27.21
N LYS A 69 8.31 21.91 -27.05
CA LYS A 69 8.66 20.52 -27.40
C LYS A 69 9.22 19.81 -26.16
N ILE A 70 8.64 18.66 -25.83
CA ILE A 70 9.04 17.84 -24.67
C ILE A 70 9.71 16.57 -25.19
N TYR A 71 10.90 16.27 -24.68
CA TYR A 71 11.67 15.07 -24.99
C TYR A 71 11.53 14.10 -23.82
N TYR A 72 11.21 12.84 -24.12
CA TYR A 72 11.06 11.78 -23.12
C TYR A 72 12.13 10.72 -23.32
N LYS A 73 12.72 10.25 -22.22
CA LYS A 73 13.64 9.12 -22.20
C LYS A 73 12.86 7.84 -21.90
N PHE A 74 12.75 6.96 -22.90
CA PHE A 74 12.31 5.59 -22.70
C PHE A 74 13.48 4.65 -22.99
N ALA A 75 13.67 3.63 -22.15
CA ALA A 75 14.55 2.52 -22.51
C ALA A 75 13.84 1.69 -23.58
N MET A 76 14.55 1.29 -24.63
CA MET A 76 14.04 0.25 -25.53
C MET A 76 13.81 -1.01 -24.70
N VAL A 77 12.59 -1.56 -24.75
CA VAL A 77 12.33 -2.90 -24.29
C VAL A 77 12.71 -3.82 -25.45
N GLU A 78 13.80 -4.57 -25.32
CA GLU A 78 14.12 -5.62 -26.29
C GLU A 78 13.09 -6.75 -26.17
N GLY A 79 12.44 -7.10 -27.29
CA GLY A 79 11.60 -8.32 -27.37
C GLY A 79 10.07 -8.14 -27.38
N LEU A 80 9.56 -6.99 -27.82
CA LEU A 80 8.15 -6.84 -28.24
C LEU A 80 7.98 -7.14 -29.74
#